data_AF-R7NCX3-F1
#
_entry.id   AF-R7NCX3-F1
#
_cell.length_a   1.000
_cell.length_b   1.000
_cell.length_c   1.000
_cell.angle_alpha   90.00
_cell.angle_beta   90.00
_cell.angle_gamma   90.00
#
_symmetry.space_group_name_H-M   'P 1'
#
loop_
_entity.id
_entity.type
_entity.pdbx_description
1 polymer ?
#
loop_
_entity_poly.entity_id
_entity_poly.type
_entity_poly.pdbx_seq_one_letter_code
_entity_poly.pdbx_strand_id
1 'polypeptide(L)'
;MDIQNINNKISNEVDELEMKRLLKLDKLLDLFDEVKLDDLDDEEKKLFLKMQKSLFDDKNKDKDSGLLYETVFHLLTNHELICKYARQMNDLELLDFITQYISVPFPPVLTQNDFNELVKVGIKYDEREKLWRLAFNYGSKGMDFSLIEDYFLLKKEAYYFIELISAVSENLNMENLICKLIDLGDKEFLYELVSYHIFDYLSFDDITFILKKGKQKKLFSSKEIRKLESILKK
;
A
#
# COMPACT_ATOMS: atom_id res chain seq x y z
N MET A 1 3.87 14.99 27.24
CA MET A 1 5.15 14.25 27.28
C MET A 1 5.93 14.69 26.05
N ASP A 2 7.19 15.09 26.18
CA ASP A 2 8.03 15.54 25.06
C ASP A 2 9.14 14.53 24.76
N ILE A 3 9.80 14.67 23.61
CA ILE A 3 10.84 13.74 23.15
C ILE A 3 12.00 13.66 24.15
N GLN A 4 12.41 14.78 24.75
CA GLN A 4 13.49 14.79 25.74
C GLN A 4 13.15 13.96 26.98
N ASN A 5 11.92 14.08 27.48
CA ASN A 5 11.44 13.28 28.60
C ASN A 5 11.33 11.79 28.25
N ILE A 6 11.03 11.43 26.99
CA ILE A 6 10.99 10.04 26.54
C ILE A 6 12.41 9.46 26.50
N ASN A 7 13.35 10.14 25.84
CA ASN A 7 14.73 9.68 25.69
C ASN A 7 15.46 9.51 27.03
N ASN A 8 15.09 10.31 28.03
CA ASN A 8 15.67 10.19 29.38
C ASN A 8 15.10 9.03 30.21
N LYS A 9 13.94 8.47 29.82
CA LYS A 9 13.21 7.46 30.60
C LYS A 9 13.16 6.08 29.96
N ILE A 10 13.27 6.01 28.64
CA ILE A 10 13.17 4.77 27.87
C ILE A 10 14.50 4.53 27.18
N SER A 11 15.13 3.39 27.47
CA SER A 11 16.35 2.94 26.80
C SER A 11 16.07 2.60 25.33
N ASN A 12 17.04 2.87 24.45
CA ASN A 12 16.99 2.37 23.09
C ASN A 12 17.36 0.87 23.10
N GLU A 13 16.39 0.00 22.84
CA GLU A 13 16.56 -1.45 22.85
C GLU A 13 16.35 -2.01 21.47
N VAL A 14 17.32 -2.81 21.00
CA VAL A 14 17.28 -3.45 19.68
C VAL A 14 16.15 -4.48 19.63
N ASP A 15 15.14 -4.19 18.81
CA ASP A 15 13.99 -5.08 18.61
C ASP A 15 14.20 -6.09 17.45
N GLU A 16 13.22 -6.95 17.22
CA GLU A 16 13.28 -7.93 16.13
C GLU A 16 13.35 -7.31 14.73
N LEU A 17 12.75 -6.14 14.52
CA LEU A 17 12.76 -5.46 13.21
C LEU A 17 14.16 -4.93 12.92
N GLU A 18 14.80 -4.31 13.90
CA GLU A 18 16.15 -3.79 13.81
C GLU A 18 17.17 -4.94 13.67
N MET A 19 17.00 -6.04 14.40
CA MET A 19 17.80 -7.27 14.19
C MET A 19 17.67 -7.80 12.76
N LYS A 20 16.44 -7.87 12.22
CA LYS A 20 16.20 -8.30 10.83
C LYS A 20 16.85 -7.33 9.83
N ARG A 21 16.85 -6.02 10.10
CA ARG A 21 17.52 -5.01 9.26
C ARG A 21 19.03 -5.25 9.23
N LEU A 22 19.65 -5.39 10.41
CA LEU A 22 21.09 -5.63 10.53
C LEU A 22 21.51 -6.91 9.81
N LEU A 23 20.78 -8.01 9.99
CA LEU A 23 21.03 -9.28 9.29
C LEU A 23 20.92 -9.17 7.76
N LYS A 24 19.99 -8.34 7.25
CA LYS A 24 19.89 -8.07 5.81
C LYS A 24 21.07 -7.26 5.30
N LEU A 25 21.52 -6.26 6.07
CA LEU A 25 22.69 -5.45 5.71
C LEU A 25 23.97 -6.29 5.72
N ASP A 26 24.13 -7.20 6.68
CA ASP A 26 25.25 -8.14 6.72
C ASP A 26 25.29 -8.99 5.46
N LYS A 27 24.18 -9.64 5.11
CA LYS A 27 24.09 -10.44 3.88
C LYS A 27 24.40 -9.63 2.62
N LEU A 28 23.95 -8.38 2.55
CA LEU A 28 24.27 -7.51 1.41
C LEU A 28 25.75 -7.17 1.37
N LEU A 29 26.36 -6.83 2.50
CA LEU A 29 27.79 -6.53 2.58
C LEU A 29 28.64 -7.74 2.21
N ASP A 30 28.27 -8.95 2.67
CA ASP A 30 28.93 -10.20 2.30
C ASP A 30 28.90 -10.40 0.76
N LEU A 31 27.74 -10.17 0.13
CA LEU A 31 27.61 -10.25 -1.34
C LEU A 31 28.46 -9.19 -2.06
N PHE A 32 28.61 -8.00 -1.48
CA PHE A 32 29.48 -6.97 -2.04
C PHE A 32 30.96 -7.37 -1.95
N ASP A 33 31.37 -8.06 -0.88
CA ASP A 33 32.74 -8.53 -0.70
C ASP A 33 33.13 -9.66 -1.68
N GLU A 34 32.15 -10.39 -2.22
CA GLU A 34 32.36 -11.42 -3.25
C GLU A 34 32.61 -10.83 -4.66
N VAL A 35 32.32 -9.55 -4.89
CA VAL A 35 32.47 -8.91 -6.19
C VAL A 35 33.94 -8.63 -6.48
N LYS A 36 34.41 -9.11 -7.64
CA LYS A 36 35.74 -8.81 -8.14
C LYS A 36 35.75 -7.43 -8.80
N LEU A 37 36.26 -6.44 -8.07
CA LEU A 37 36.35 -5.07 -8.58
C LEU A 37 37.11 -4.97 -9.90
N ASP A 38 38.10 -5.83 -10.14
CA ASP A 38 38.90 -5.80 -11.38
C ASP A 38 38.08 -6.00 -12.66
N ASP A 39 36.89 -6.62 -12.56
CA ASP A 39 35.98 -6.85 -13.68
C ASP A 39 35.13 -5.61 -14.05
N LEU A 40 35.18 -4.55 -13.24
CA LEU A 40 34.41 -3.32 -13.40
C LEU A 40 35.24 -2.20 -14.03
N ASP A 41 34.58 -1.28 -14.76
CA ASP A 41 35.21 -0.03 -15.19
C ASP A 41 35.36 0.97 -14.03
N ASP A 42 36.06 2.09 -14.26
CA ASP A 42 36.37 3.06 -13.21
C ASP A 42 35.13 3.78 -12.62
N GLU A 43 34.09 4.03 -13.43
CA GLU A 43 32.85 4.66 -12.93
C GLU A 43 31.99 3.65 -12.18
N GLU A 44 31.92 2.42 -12.67
CA GLU A 44 31.26 1.29 -11.99
C GLU A 44 31.90 1.01 -10.63
N LYS A 45 33.24 0.94 -10.56
CA LYS A 45 33.99 0.79 -9.30
C LYS A 45 33.64 1.88 -8.30
N LYS A 46 33.62 3.13 -8.77
CA LYS A 46 33.34 4.28 -7.91
C LYS A 46 31.91 4.25 -7.36
N LEU A 47 30.94 3.91 -8.21
CA LEU A 47 29.54 3.76 -7.78
C LEU A 47 29.40 2.60 -6.79
N PHE A 48 30.03 1.46 -7.08
CA PHE A 48 30.01 0.27 -6.25
C PHE A 48 30.56 0.54 -4.85
N LEU A 49 31.76 1.13 -4.75
CA LEU A 49 32.38 1.49 -3.47
C LEU A 49 31.54 2.50 -2.68
N LYS A 50 30.87 3.45 -3.37
CA LYS A 50 29.95 4.39 -2.72
C LYS A 50 28.73 3.67 -2.13
N MET A 51 28.16 2.70 -2.85
CA MET A 51 27.05 1.89 -2.36
C MET A 51 27.46 1.04 -1.15
N GLN A 52 28.60 0.33 -1.24
CA GLN A 52 29.14 -0.48 -0.15
C GLN A 52 29.36 0.37 1.11
N LYS A 53 29.99 1.53 0.96
CA LYS A 53 30.17 2.49 2.06
C LYS A 53 28.84 2.93 2.66
N SER A 54 27.85 3.26 1.83
CA SER A 54 26.54 3.68 2.32
C SER A 54 25.85 2.59 3.15
N LEU A 55 26.00 1.32 2.78
CA LEU A 55 25.47 0.17 3.52
C LEU A 55 26.19 0.00 4.86
N PHE A 56 27.52 0.11 4.87
CA PHE A 56 28.33 0.05 6.09
C PHE A 56 27.98 1.20 7.05
N ASP A 57 27.85 2.42 6.53
CA ASP A 57 27.45 3.60 7.30
C ASP A 57 26.03 3.42 7.86
N ASP A 58 25.08 2.87 7.10
CA ASP A 58 23.71 2.60 7.59
C ASP A 58 23.64 1.49 8.64
N LYS A 59 24.51 0.48 8.55
CA LYS A 59 24.62 -0.57 9.56
C LYS A 59 25.08 0.01 10.91
N ASN A 60 26.03 0.94 10.88
CA ASN A 60 26.64 1.52 12.10
C ASN A 60 25.84 2.68 12.71
N LYS A 61 24.74 3.11 12.07
CA LYS A 61 23.86 4.12 12.67
C LYS A 61 23.09 3.52 13.83
N ASP A 62 23.14 4.21 14.96
CA ASP A 62 22.21 3.98 16.06
C ASP A 62 20.82 4.45 15.61
N LYS A 63 19.86 3.53 15.58
CA LYS A 63 18.47 3.80 15.20
C LYS A 63 17.58 3.54 16.40
N ASP A 64 16.64 4.45 16.64
CA ASP A 64 15.61 4.22 17.64
C ASP A 64 14.84 2.95 17.27
N SER A 65 14.68 2.05 18.23
CA SER A 65 13.96 0.78 18.06
C SER A 65 13.17 0.44 19.33
N GLY A 66 12.31 -0.58 19.22
CA GLY A 66 11.48 -1.07 20.31
C GLY A 66 10.58 0.02 20.90
N LEU A 67 10.43 -0.01 22.22
CA LEU A 67 9.52 0.88 22.93
C LEU A 67 9.89 2.37 22.78
N LEU A 68 11.18 2.69 22.63
CA LEU A 68 11.62 4.06 22.42
C LEU A 68 11.06 4.60 21.10
N TYR A 69 11.30 3.87 20.00
CA TYR A 69 10.77 4.21 18.69
C TYR A 69 9.25 4.31 18.72
N GLU A 70 8.56 3.30 19.26
CA GLU A 70 7.09 3.27 19.32
C GLU A 70 6.53 4.47 20.08
N THR A 71 7.15 4.86 21.20
CA THR A 71 6.68 5.98 22.02
C THR A 71 6.91 7.32 21.32
N VAL A 72 8.10 7.53 20.74
CA VAL A 72 8.41 8.75 19.97
C VAL A 72 7.51 8.84 18.75
N PHE A 73 7.36 7.73 18.01
CA PHE A 73 6.47 7.60 16.87
C PHE A 73 5.03 7.93 17.28
N HIS A 74 4.51 7.33 18.36
CA HIS A 74 3.16 7.59 18.84
C HIS A 74 2.94 9.06 19.20
N LEU A 75 3.90 9.70 19.87
CA LEU A 75 3.84 11.12 20.22
C LEU A 75 3.76 12.02 18.97
N LEU A 76 4.56 11.72 17.95
CA LEU A 76 4.60 12.50 16.70
C LEU A 76 3.37 12.26 15.82
N THR A 77 2.90 11.00 15.76
CA THR A 77 1.77 10.57 14.91
C THR A 77 0.41 10.93 15.49
N ASN A 78 0.29 11.01 16.82
CA ASN A 78 -0.94 11.38 17.52
C ASN A 78 -0.84 12.78 18.13
N HIS A 79 -0.01 13.64 17.54
CA HIS A 79 0.21 14.97 18.07
C HIS A 79 -1.11 15.76 18.09
N GLU A 80 -1.57 16.11 19.29
CA GLU A 80 -2.88 16.72 19.53
C GLU A 80 -3.15 17.93 18.64
N LEU A 81 -2.11 18.69 18.31
CA LEU A 81 -2.19 19.85 17.42
C LEU A 81 -2.63 19.50 15.99
N ILE A 82 -2.11 18.41 15.39
CA ILE A 82 -2.47 18.00 14.02
C ILE A 82 -3.94 17.58 14.00
N CYS A 83 -4.34 16.72 14.94
CA CYS A 83 -5.72 16.29 15.10
C CYS A 83 -6.67 17.46 15.39
N LYS A 84 -6.22 18.46 16.19
CA LYS A 84 -7.00 19.67 16.48
C LYS A 84 -7.27 20.49 15.23
N TYR A 85 -6.26 20.74 14.39
CA TYR A 85 -6.46 21.50 13.15
C TYR A 85 -7.24 20.71 12.10
N ALA A 86 -7.00 19.41 11.98
CA ALA A 86 -7.78 18.56 11.08
C ALA A 86 -9.28 18.59 11.41
N ARG A 87 -9.65 18.57 12.70
CA ARG A 87 -11.05 18.68 13.16
C ARG A 87 -11.70 20.05 12.90
N GLN A 88 -10.91 21.07 12.58
CA GLN A 88 -11.43 22.41 12.25
C GLN A 88 -11.67 22.60 10.75
N MET A 89 -11.09 21.73 9.91
CA MET A 89 -11.32 21.73 8.48
C MET A 89 -12.70 21.13 8.17
N ASN A 90 -13.35 21.63 7.13
CA ASN A 90 -14.49 20.90 6.58
C ASN A 90 -14.02 19.66 5.79
N ASP A 91 -14.93 18.75 5.46
CA ASP A 91 -14.59 17.47 4.82
C ASP A 91 -13.81 17.62 3.51
N LEU A 92 -14.12 18.65 2.70
CA LEU A 92 -13.40 18.88 1.45
C LEU A 92 -11.97 19.40 1.71
N GLU A 93 -11.82 20.35 2.63
CA GLU A 93 -10.51 20.87 3.03
C GLU A 93 -9.64 19.78 3.65
N LEU A 94 -10.23 18.91 4.47
CA LEU A 94 -9.52 17.79 5.09
C LEU A 94 -9.12 16.74 4.06
N LEU A 95 -10.00 16.42 3.10
CA LEU A 95 -9.68 15.55 1.98
C LEU A 95 -8.51 16.12 1.17
N ASP A 96 -8.56 17.41 0.82
CA ASP A 96 -7.50 18.08 0.06
C ASP A 96 -6.17 18.09 0.83
N PHE A 97 -6.21 18.36 2.12
CA PHE A 97 -5.04 18.35 3.00
C PHE A 97 -4.37 16.97 3.05
N ILE A 98 -5.15 15.91 3.26
CA ILE A 98 -4.63 14.54 3.31
C ILE A 98 -4.08 14.11 1.95
N THR A 99 -4.77 14.44 0.87
CA THR A 99 -4.47 13.90 -0.47
C THR A 99 -3.50 14.76 -1.28
N GLN A 100 -3.09 15.91 -0.75
CA GLN A 100 -2.05 16.76 -1.34
C GLN A 100 -0.76 15.97 -1.60
N TYR A 101 -0.39 15.07 -0.69
CA TYR A 101 0.75 14.17 -0.83
C TYR A 101 0.28 12.75 -1.16
N ILE A 102 1.08 12.03 -1.95
CA ILE A 102 0.81 10.62 -2.28
C ILE A 102 0.82 9.78 -0.99
N SER A 103 1.83 9.99 -0.15
CA SER A 103 1.95 9.37 1.16
C SER A 103 2.18 10.45 2.21
N VAL A 104 1.24 10.55 3.14
CA VAL A 104 1.35 11.35 4.36
C VAL A 104 1.86 10.39 5.44
N PRO A 105 3.06 10.61 6.01
CA PRO A 105 3.59 9.73 7.04
C PRO A 105 2.67 9.65 8.27
N PHE A 106 2.01 10.76 8.59
CA PHE A 106 1.18 10.94 9.78
C PHE A 106 -0.18 11.55 9.42
N PRO A 107 -1.06 10.81 8.73
CA PRO A 107 -2.39 11.31 8.42
C PRO A 107 -3.18 11.50 9.73
N PRO A 108 -4.10 12.49 9.82
CA PRO A 108 -4.96 12.67 10.97
C PRO A 108 -5.68 11.37 11.36
N VAL A 109 -5.86 11.12 12.66
CA VAL A 109 -6.61 9.93 13.09
C VAL A 109 -8.10 10.15 12.80
N LEU A 110 -8.68 9.28 11.98
CA LEU A 110 -10.09 9.28 11.62
C LEU A 110 -10.80 8.07 12.23
N THR A 111 -12.08 8.24 12.57
CA THR A 111 -12.99 7.09 12.71
C THR A 111 -13.43 6.60 11.32
N GLN A 112 -13.99 5.39 11.24
CA GLN A 112 -14.60 4.92 9.98
C GLN A 112 -15.71 5.86 9.49
N ASN A 113 -16.45 6.49 10.41
CA ASN A 113 -17.49 7.45 10.04
C ASN A 113 -16.89 8.70 9.39
N ASP A 114 -15.85 9.27 9.99
CA ASP A 114 -15.15 10.44 9.42
C ASP A 114 -14.56 10.10 8.05
N PHE A 115 -13.90 8.94 7.93
CA PHE A 115 -13.38 8.44 6.65
C PHE A 115 -14.48 8.35 5.58
N ASN A 116 -15.64 7.78 5.92
CA ASN A 116 -16.75 7.64 5.00
C ASN A 116 -17.32 9.00 4.55
N GLU A 117 -17.35 10.02 5.42
CA GLU A 117 -17.76 11.37 5.01
C GLU A 117 -16.78 11.97 4.00
N LEU A 118 -15.46 11.80 4.20
CA LEU A 118 -14.45 12.22 3.22
C LEU A 118 -14.63 11.50 1.88
N VAL A 119 -14.90 10.18 1.90
CA VAL A 119 -15.18 9.40 0.68
C VAL A 119 -16.41 9.92 -0.04
N LYS A 120 -17.51 10.19 0.68
CA LYS A 120 -18.74 10.75 0.08
C LYS A 120 -18.48 12.10 -0.57
N VAL A 121 -17.68 12.96 0.06
CA VAL A 121 -17.27 14.25 -0.52
C VAL A 121 -16.44 14.04 -1.79
N GLY A 122 -15.46 13.15 -1.78
CA GLY A 122 -14.67 12.82 -2.97
C GLY A 122 -15.53 12.26 -4.11
N ILE A 123 -16.49 11.38 -3.81
CA ILE A 123 -17.47 10.86 -4.79
C ILE A 123 -18.33 11.98 -5.36
N LYS A 124 -18.83 12.88 -4.49
CA LYS A 124 -19.68 14.02 -4.90
C LYS A 124 -18.97 14.93 -5.90
N TYR A 125 -17.67 15.12 -5.76
CA TYR A 125 -16.86 15.98 -6.64
C TYR A 125 -16.09 15.21 -7.73
N ASP A 126 -16.34 13.91 -7.91
CA ASP A 126 -15.71 13.05 -8.93
C ASP A 126 -14.17 12.91 -8.78
N GLU A 127 -13.66 13.04 -7.55
CA GLU A 127 -12.24 13.17 -7.19
C GLU A 127 -11.52 11.81 -7.09
N ARG A 128 -11.42 11.07 -8.19
CA ARG A 128 -10.89 9.68 -8.24
C ARG A 128 -9.49 9.55 -7.63
N GLU A 129 -8.58 10.44 -8.00
CA GLU A 129 -7.21 10.41 -7.50
C GLU A 129 -7.15 10.66 -5.99
N LYS A 130 -7.94 11.61 -5.48
CA LYS A 130 -8.01 11.89 -4.04
C LYS A 130 -8.57 10.70 -3.29
N LEU A 131 -9.59 10.02 -3.82
CA LEU A 131 -10.11 8.79 -3.22
C LEU A 131 -9.07 7.66 -3.19
N TRP A 132 -8.32 7.47 -4.27
CA TRP A 132 -7.22 6.50 -4.29
C TRP A 132 -6.12 6.86 -3.27
N ARG A 133 -5.66 8.12 -3.23
CA ARG A 133 -4.68 8.59 -2.25
C ARG A 133 -5.20 8.48 -0.82
N LEU A 134 -6.49 8.72 -0.60
CA LEU A 134 -7.13 8.56 0.70
C LEU A 134 -7.07 7.09 1.13
N ALA A 135 -7.43 6.14 0.25
CA ALA A 135 -7.28 4.72 0.56
C ALA A 135 -5.81 4.36 0.85
N PHE A 136 -4.88 4.83 0.03
CA PHE A 136 -3.45 4.59 0.22
C PHE A 136 -2.94 5.02 1.60
N ASN A 137 -3.30 6.23 2.01
CA ASN A 137 -2.89 6.80 3.30
C ASN A 137 -3.47 6.05 4.51
N TYR A 138 -4.57 5.33 4.34
CA TYR A 138 -5.25 4.60 5.41
C TYR A 138 -5.22 3.07 5.25
N GLY A 139 -4.48 2.54 4.27
CA GLY A 139 -4.37 1.09 4.01
C GLY A 139 -4.01 0.30 5.28
N SER A 140 -2.93 0.69 5.94
CA SER A 140 -2.46 0.04 7.17
C SER A 140 -3.30 0.33 8.44
N LYS A 141 -4.41 1.07 8.32
CA LYS A 141 -5.26 1.50 9.46
C LYS A 141 -6.52 0.67 9.64
N GLY A 142 -6.74 -0.37 8.81
CA GLY A 142 -7.88 -1.26 8.93
C GLY A 142 -9.23 -0.60 8.63
N MET A 143 -9.22 0.41 7.74
CA MET A 143 -10.44 1.06 7.26
C MET A 143 -11.18 0.17 6.26
N ASP A 144 -12.50 0.27 6.23
CA ASP A 144 -13.35 -0.31 5.18
C ASP A 144 -13.36 0.60 3.94
N PHE A 145 -12.97 0.03 2.80
CA PHE A 145 -12.85 0.73 1.52
C PHE A 145 -14.04 0.48 0.58
N SER A 146 -15.09 -0.24 1.02
CA SER A 146 -16.23 -0.65 0.20
C SER A 146 -16.87 0.49 -0.60
N LEU A 147 -16.98 1.70 -0.02
CA LEU A 147 -17.53 2.87 -0.72
C LEU A 147 -16.68 3.33 -1.92
N ILE A 148 -15.36 3.22 -1.81
CA ILE A 148 -14.43 3.58 -2.88
C ILE A 148 -14.49 2.50 -3.97
N GLU A 149 -14.50 1.22 -3.58
CA GLU A 149 -14.68 0.09 -4.50
C GLU A 149 -15.95 0.25 -5.34
N ASP A 150 -17.09 0.47 -4.67
CA ASP A 150 -18.39 0.59 -5.32
C ASP A 150 -18.42 1.78 -6.29
N TYR A 151 -17.78 2.89 -5.92
CA TYR A 151 -17.66 4.07 -6.76
C TYR A 151 -16.82 3.80 -8.02
N PHE A 152 -15.63 3.21 -7.88
CA PHE A 152 -14.78 2.90 -9.04
C PHE A 152 -15.42 1.87 -9.97
N LEU A 153 -16.12 0.88 -9.43
CA LEU A 153 -16.91 -0.07 -10.22
C LEU A 153 -18.07 0.61 -10.95
N LEU A 154 -18.82 1.49 -10.27
CA LEU A 154 -19.92 2.25 -10.86
C LEU A 154 -19.44 3.13 -12.02
N LYS A 155 -18.28 3.77 -11.87
CA LYS A 155 -17.67 4.62 -12.89
C LYS A 155 -16.92 3.83 -13.97
N LYS A 156 -16.71 2.52 -13.78
CA LYS A 156 -15.89 1.65 -14.63
C LYS A 156 -14.47 2.19 -14.81
N GLU A 157 -13.86 2.64 -13.72
CA GLU A 157 -12.50 3.22 -13.71
C GLU A 157 -11.46 2.13 -13.51
N ALA A 158 -11.06 1.46 -14.60
CA ALA A 158 -10.16 0.30 -14.55
C ALA A 158 -8.82 0.63 -13.88
N TYR A 159 -8.23 1.77 -14.24
CA TYR A 159 -6.94 2.22 -13.71
C TYR A 159 -6.96 2.40 -12.19
N TYR A 160 -7.83 3.27 -11.67
CA TYR A 160 -7.89 3.54 -10.23
C TYR A 160 -8.37 2.34 -9.42
N PHE A 161 -9.19 1.47 -10.00
CA PHE A 161 -9.61 0.23 -9.35
C PHE A 161 -8.44 -0.74 -9.13
N ILE A 162 -7.57 -0.90 -10.14
CA ILE A 162 -6.39 -1.76 -10.02
C ILE A 162 -5.33 -1.14 -9.11
N GLU A 163 -5.10 0.17 -9.22
CA GLU A 163 -4.19 0.87 -8.32
C GLU A 163 -4.67 0.80 -6.86
N LEU A 164 -5.99 0.79 -6.61
CA LEU A 164 -6.54 0.55 -5.28
C LEU A 164 -6.19 -0.86 -4.79
N ILE A 165 -6.46 -1.89 -5.60
CA ILE A 165 -6.12 -3.28 -5.25
C ILE A 165 -4.63 -3.42 -4.98
N SER A 166 -3.78 -2.91 -5.87
CA SER A 166 -2.32 -3.01 -5.73
C SER A 166 -1.83 -2.37 -4.44
N ALA A 167 -2.47 -1.28 -4.00
CA ALA A 167 -1.92 -0.48 -2.93
C ALA A 167 -2.45 -0.85 -1.54
N VAL A 168 -3.64 -1.48 -1.45
CA VAL A 168 -4.26 -1.88 -0.17
C VAL A 168 -4.78 -3.32 -0.17
N SER A 169 -4.26 -4.21 -1.02
CA SER A 169 -4.73 -5.60 -1.20
C SER A 169 -4.91 -6.37 0.11
N GLU A 170 -3.99 -6.22 1.06
CA GLU A 170 -4.04 -6.90 2.37
C GLU A 170 -5.24 -6.49 3.23
N ASN A 171 -5.88 -5.36 2.91
CA ASN A 171 -7.01 -4.79 3.64
C ASN A 171 -8.34 -4.93 2.89
N LEU A 172 -8.33 -5.50 1.68
CA LEU A 172 -9.53 -5.71 0.88
C LEU A 172 -10.13 -7.09 1.13
N ASN A 173 -11.45 -7.16 1.10
CA ASN A 173 -12.15 -8.44 1.00
C ASN A 173 -12.20 -8.88 -0.48
N MET A 174 -11.15 -9.58 -0.90
CA MET A 174 -10.99 -10.01 -2.30
C MET A 174 -12.15 -10.89 -2.80
N GLU A 175 -12.69 -11.79 -1.97
CA GLU A 175 -13.83 -12.62 -2.35
C GLU A 175 -15.08 -11.77 -2.64
N ASN A 176 -15.36 -10.79 -1.78
CA ASN A 176 -16.47 -9.86 -1.98
C ASN A 176 -16.27 -9.00 -3.23
N LEU A 177 -15.05 -8.47 -3.43
CA LEU A 177 -14.71 -7.65 -4.59
C LEU A 177 -14.89 -8.42 -5.90
N ILE A 178 -14.45 -9.68 -5.94
CA ILE A 178 -14.67 -10.59 -7.06
C ILE A 178 -16.16 -10.83 -7.31
N CYS A 179 -16.95 -11.01 -6.25
CA CYS A 179 -18.40 -11.14 -6.40
C CYS A 179 -19.00 -9.87 -7.01
N LYS A 180 -18.64 -8.67 -6.55
CA LYS A 180 -19.08 -7.39 -7.15
C LYS A 180 -18.74 -7.31 -8.64
N LEU A 181 -17.51 -7.69 -9.03
CA LEU A 181 -17.06 -7.71 -10.43
C LEU A 181 -17.88 -8.67 -11.31
N ILE A 182 -18.18 -9.86 -10.81
CA ILE A 182 -18.98 -10.86 -11.54
C ILE A 182 -20.46 -10.42 -11.62
N ASP A 183 -20.95 -9.76 -10.57
CA ASP A 183 -22.32 -9.26 -10.47
C ASP A 183 -22.56 -8.05 -11.37
N LEU A 184 -21.54 -7.23 -11.62
CA LEU A 184 -21.57 -6.15 -12.61
C LEU A 184 -21.91 -6.67 -14.01
N GLY A 185 -21.49 -7.90 -14.33
CA GLY A 185 -21.82 -8.57 -15.59
C GLY A 185 -21.21 -7.93 -16.84
N ASP A 186 -20.31 -6.96 -16.68
CA ASP A 186 -19.68 -6.20 -17.76
C ASP A 186 -18.41 -6.90 -18.24
N LYS A 187 -18.54 -7.63 -19.35
CA LYS A 187 -17.43 -8.40 -19.92
C LYS A 187 -16.32 -7.50 -20.47
N GLU A 188 -16.66 -6.35 -21.04
CA GLU A 188 -15.66 -5.45 -21.64
C GLU A 188 -14.79 -4.85 -20.55
N PHE A 189 -15.42 -4.39 -19.47
CA PHE A 189 -14.68 -3.89 -18.30
C PHE A 189 -13.82 -4.98 -17.65
N LEU A 190 -14.32 -6.21 -17.53
CA LEU A 190 -13.51 -7.33 -17.04
C LEU A 190 -12.29 -7.58 -17.93
N TYR A 191 -12.45 -7.56 -19.25
CA TYR A 191 -11.31 -7.71 -20.18
C TYR A 191 -10.30 -6.57 -20.06
N GLU A 192 -10.78 -5.34 -19.85
CA GLU A 192 -9.93 -4.19 -19.59
C GLU A 192 -9.12 -4.39 -18.31
N LEU A 193 -9.74 -4.81 -17.20
CA LEU A 193 -9.04 -5.11 -15.96
C LEU A 193 -7.96 -6.20 -16.13
N VAL A 194 -8.26 -7.23 -16.91
CA VAL A 194 -7.30 -8.28 -17.27
C VAL A 194 -6.12 -7.73 -18.06
N SER A 195 -6.35 -6.78 -18.97
CA SER A 195 -5.28 -6.15 -19.75
C SER A 195 -4.33 -5.30 -18.90
N TYR A 196 -4.83 -4.77 -17.79
CA TYR A 196 -4.05 -4.08 -16.76
C TYR A 196 -3.48 -5.02 -15.69
N HIS A 197 -3.40 -6.32 -15.97
CA HIS A 197 -2.75 -7.28 -15.08
C HIS A 197 -3.40 -7.43 -13.69
N ILE A 198 -4.72 -7.23 -13.56
CA ILE A 198 -5.41 -7.47 -12.27
C ILE A 198 -5.12 -8.87 -11.70
N PHE A 199 -4.88 -9.85 -12.58
CA PHE A 199 -4.55 -11.22 -12.18
C PHE A 199 -3.21 -11.37 -11.48
N ASP A 200 -2.28 -10.43 -11.65
CA ASP A 200 -1.00 -10.44 -10.94
C ASP A 200 -1.21 -10.19 -9.43
N TYR A 201 -2.36 -9.62 -9.06
CA TYR A 201 -2.77 -9.37 -7.68
C TYR A 201 -3.77 -10.38 -7.13
N LEU A 202 -4.17 -11.38 -7.93
CA LEU A 202 -5.10 -12.44 -7.52
C LEU A 202 -4.34 -13.73 -7.23
N SER A 203 -4.74 -14.40 -6.16
CA SER A 203 -4.25 -15.76 -5.91
C SER A 203 -4.82 -16.74 -6.93
N PHE A 204 -4.19 -17.91 -7.07
CA PHE A 204 -4.74 -18.98 -7.90
C PHE A 204 -6.17 -19.39 -7.48
N ASP A 205 -6.46 -19.31 -6.17
CA ASP A 205 -7.78 -19.61 -5.62
C ASP A 205 -8.81 -18.56 -6.01
N ASP A 206 -8.44 -17.27 -5.96
CA ASP A 206 -9.28 -16.15 -6.41
C ASP A 206 -9.68 -16.31 -7.88
N ILE A 207 -8.72 -16.69 -8.72
CA ILE A 207 -8.98 -16.87 -10.16
C ILE A 207 -9.85 -18.09 -10.42
N THR A 208 -9.59 -19.19 -9.71
CA THR A 208 -10.45 -20.39 -9.79
C THR A 208 -11.88 -20.07 -9.36
N PHE A 209 -12.03 -19.24 -8.33
CA PHE A 209 -13.32 -18.76 -7.86
C PHE A 209 -14.02 -17.90 -8.91
N ILE A 210 -13.32 -16.95 -9.56
CA ILE A 210 -13.83 -16.15 -10.67
C ILE A 210 -14.37 -17.03 -11.79
N LEU A 211 -13.59 -18.00 -12.25
CA LEU A 211 -13.96 -18.87 -13.36
C LEU A 211 -15.20 -19.72 -13.02
N LYS A 212 -15.27 -20.24 -11.79
CA LYS A 212 -16.41 -21.03 -11.30
C LYS A 212 -17.69 -20.19 -11.24
N LYS A 213 -17.64 -19.02 -10.61
CA LYS A 213 -18.79 -18.11 -10.46
C LYS A 213 -19.22 -17.50 -11.79
N GLY A 214 -18.27 -17.07 -12.62
CA GLY A 214 -18.52 -16.57 -13.98
C GLY A 214 -19.18 -17.61 -14.88
N LYS A 215 -18.78 -18.89 -14.78
CA LYS A 215 -19.44 -19.99 -15.50
C LYS A 215 -20.88 -20.19 -15.03
N GLN A 216 -21.14 -20.15 -13.73
CA GLN A 216 -22.51 -20.24 -13.17
C GLN A 216 -23.41 -19.11 -13.69
N LYS A 217 -22.86 -17.90 -13.82
CA LYS A 217 -23.57 -16.73 -14.37
C LYS A 217 -23.59 -16.64 -15.90
N LYS A 218 -23.03 -17.62 -16.62
CA LYS A 218 -22.87 -17.60 -18.09
C LYS A 218 -22.12 -16.36 -18.61
N LEU A 219 -21.25 -15.79 -17.77
CA LEU A 219 -20.46 -14.60 -18.09
C LEU A 219 -19.31 -14.94 -19.05
N PHE A 220 -18.68 -16.08 -18.88
CA PHE A 220 -17.62 -16.57 -19.77
C PHE A 220 -18.05 -17.82 -20.53
N SER A 221 -17.69 -17.89 -21.81
CA SER A 221 -17.80 -19.11 -22.60
C SER A 221 -16.73 -20.12 -22.17
N SER A 222 -16.96 -21.41 -22.47
CA SER A 222 -15.95 -22.45 -22.19
C SER A 222 -14.63 -22.24 -22.93
N LYS A 223 -14.63 -21.49 -24.05
CA LYS A 223 -13.41 -21.14 -24.80
C LYS A 223 -12.62 -20.04 -24.08
N GLU A 224 -13.29 -19.03 -23.55
CA GLU A 224 -12.67 -17.93 -22.80
C GLU A 224 -12.09 -18.40 -21.47
N ILE A 225 -12.81 -19.27 -20.75
CA ILE A 225 -12.32 -19.93 -19.53
C ILE A 225 -11.00 -20.66 -19.80
N ARG A 226 -10.93 -21.48 -20.86
CA ARG A 226 -9.70 -22.20 -21.23
C ARG A 226 -8.55 -21.26 -21.61
N LYS A 227 -8.85 -20.11 -22.24
CA LYS A 227 -7.85 -19.10 -22.59
C LYS A 227 -7.27 -18.47 -21.31
N LEU A 228 -8.12 -18.08 -20.37
CA LEU A 228 -7.70 -17.54 -19.07
C LEU A 228 -6.89 -18.59 -18.29
N GLU A 229 -7.36 -19.83 -18.20
CA GLU A 229 -6.63 -20.95 -17.57
C GLU A 229 -5.25 -21.21 -18.20
N SER A 230 -5.08 -20.96 -19.51
CA SER A 230 -3.81 -21.17 -20.21
C SER A 230 -2.77 -20.08 -19.96
N ILE A 231 -3.21 -18.85 -19.67
CA ILE A 231 -2.31 -17.74 -19.30
C ILE A 231 -1.69 -18.00 -17.91
N LEU A 232 -2.43 -18.68 -17.04
CA LEU A 232 -2.08 -18.94 -15.64
C LEU A 232 -1.19 -20.17 -15.42
N LYS A 233 -0.97 -20.99 -16.46
CA LYS A 233 -0.12 -22.20 -16.40
C LYS A 233 1.32 -21.95 -16.86
N LYS A 234 1.69 -20.69 -17.10
CA LYS A 234 3.08 -20.27 -17.35
C LYS A 234 3.63 -19.61 -16.09
#